data_AF-A0A961DP19-F1
#
_entry.id   AF-A0A961DP19-F1
#
_cell.length_a   1.000
_cell.length_b   1.000
_cell.length_c   1.000
_cell.angle_alpha   90.00
_cell.angle_beta   90.00
_cell.angle_gamma   90.00
#
_symmetry.space_group_name_H-M   'P 1'
#
loop_
_entity.id
_entity.type
_entity.pdbx_description
1 polymer ?
#
loop_
_entity_poly.entity_id
_entity_poly.type
_entity_poly.pdbx_seq_one_letter_code
_entity_poly.pdbx_strand_id
1 'polypeptide(L)'
;MGQPLVIVESPAKARTISRFLGDEYVVESSVGHIRDLPSKAAEVPAAYKGTVLAKLGVDPDDGFKPLYIVSPNKKEQVKRLKDLLKDADELYLATDEDREGEAIAWHLLEVLKPKVPVRRMVFHEITPDAIQSAIENPRDLNRSLVDAQEARRIFDRLYGYEVSPVLWKKVMPRLSAGRVQSVATRIVVERERERMRFRTASYWDLSATFQLTGAGKDTTPFGANLIEVDSLRVATGRDFDETGSLTRDGAVLLDEESAGALRAALEGRPATIASVERKPYTRKPYAPFMTSTLQQEAGRKLRFSSSQTMSLAQRLYENGFITYMRTDSTTLSETAINAARSLIASKYGEAYLPDSPRVYAKKSKNAQEAHEAIRPAGDTFRSPEEVRSVLGTQEFRLYELIWQRTIASQMTDARGESMQVRIDVDASDGRRARFAASGKTILFPGFLRAYVEGADDPDAELEDQERILPDMAEGDGARSTELDAKGHETQPPAR
;
A
#
# COMPACT_ATOMS: atom_id res chain seq x y z
N MET A 1 -30.97 -24.97 -29.41
CA MET A 1 -30.16 -23.81 -29.02
C MET A 1 -29.04 -24.34 -28.17
N GLY A 2 -27.81 -24.08 -28.60
CA GLY A 2 -26.62 -24.32 -27.82
C GLY A 2 -26.47 -23.32 -26.69
N GLN A 3 -26.08 -23.76 -25.50
CA GLN A 3 -25.84 -22.86 -24.38
C GLN A 3 -24.68 -21.90 -24.70
N PRO A 4 -24.77 -20.60 -24.37
CA PRO A 4 -23.65 -19.69 -24.53
C PRO A 4 -22.41 -20.15 -23.74
N LEU A 5 -21.23 -19.98 -24.34
CA LEU A 5 -19.95 -20.29 -23.71
C LEU A 5 -19.36 -19.02 -23.09
N VAL A 6 -19.05 -19.03 -21.80
CA VAL A 6 -18.36 -17.97 -21.07
C VAL A 6 -16.93 -18.40 -20.77
N ILE A 7 -15.93 -17.60 -21.17
CA ILE A 7 -14.51 -17.90 -20.91
C ILE A 7 -13.92 -16.88 -19.93
N VAL A 8 -13.28 -17.37 -18.87
CA VAL A 8 -12.61 -16.58 -17.81
C VAL A 8 -11.16 -17.02 -17.60
N GLU A 9 -10.30 -16.24 -16.92
CA GLU A 9 -8.88 -16.61 -16.79
C GLU A 9 -8.61 -17.80 -15.87
N SER A 10 -9.39 -17.98 -14.80
CA SER A 10 -9.05 -18.96 -13.76
C SER A 10 -10.18 -19.94 -13.43
N PRO A 11 -9.86 -21.17 -13.00
CA PRO A 11 -10.88 -22.15 -12.61
C PRO A 11 -11.71 -21.73 -11.40
N ALA A 12 -11.15 -20.94 -10.48
CA ALA A 12 -11.90 -20.43 -9.33
C ALA A 12 -12.98 -19.44 -9.78
N LYS A 13 -12.61 -18.49 -10.65
CA LYS A 13 -13.53 -17.52 -11.25
C LYS A 13 -14.65 -18.22 -12.04
N ALA A 14 -14.30 -19.27 -12.78
CA ALA A 14 -15.28 -20.07 -13.53
C ALA A 14 -16.32 -20.68 -12.58
N ARG A 15 -15.88 -21.35 -11.51
CA ARG A 15 -16.78 -21.95 -10.50
C ARG A 15 -17.68 -20.91 -9.83
N THR A 16 -17.16 -19.74 -9.51
CA THR A 16 -17.94 -18.67 -8.87
C THR A 16 -19.02 -18.15 -9.82
N ILE A 17 -18.66 -17.83 -11.06
CA ILE A 17 -19.59 -17.28 -12.06
C ILE A 17 -20.63 -18.33 -12.49
N SER A 18 -20.26 -19.61 -12.63
CA SER A 18 -21.22 -20.70 -12.90
C SER A 18 -22.36 -20.76 -11.88
N ARG A 19 -22.09 -20.47 -10.61
CA ARG A 19 -23.14 -20.49 -9.56
C ARG A 19 -24.17 -19.38 -9.75
N PHE A 20 -23.79 -18.28 -10.39
CA PHE A 20 -24.68 -17.14 -10.62
C PHE A 20 -25.44 -17.27 -11.94
N LEU A 21 -24.80 -17.83 -12.97
CA LEU A 21 -25.41 -18.01 -14.29
C LEU A 21 -26.27 -19.28 -14.41
N GLY A 22 -26.05 -20.26 -13.53
CA GLY A 22 -26.78 -21.52 -13.54
C GLY A 22 -26.53 -22.35 -14.80
N ASP A 23 -27.45 -23.28 -15.08
CA ASP A 23 -27.33 -24.23 -16.18
C ASP A 23 -27.63 -23.60 -17.56
N GLU A 24 -27.92 -22.31 -17.65
CA GLU A 24 -28.15 -21.64 -18.93
C GLU A 24 -26.85 -21.34 -19.69
N TYR A 25 -25.71 -21.31 -18.99
CA TYR A 25 -24.41 -20.96 -19.54
C TYR A 25 -23.38 -22.05 -19.26
N VAL A 26 -22.52 -22.33 -20.25
CA VAL A 26 -21.32 -23.14 -20.03
C VAL A 26 -20.17 -22.19 -19.68
N VAL A 27 -19.65 -22.25 -18.46
CA VAL A 27 -18.53 -21.40 -18.03
C VAL A 27 -17.24 -22.24 -17.95
N GLU A 28 -16.20 -21.79 -18.62
CA GLU A 28 -14.91 -22.51 -18.70
C GLU A 28 -13.72 -21.56 -18.52
N SER A 29 -12.58 -22.09 -18.06
CA SER A 29 -11.37 -21.29 -17.87
C SER A 29 -10.39 -21.38 -19.05
N SER A 30 -9.70 -20.30 -19.40
CA SER A 30 -8.52 -20.33 -20.29
C SER A 30 -7.24 -20.78 -19.56
N VAL A 31 -7.25 -20.76 -18.22
CA VAL A 31 -6.10 -20.97 -17.34
C VAL A 31 -5.00 -19.92 -17.64
N GLY A 32 -5.39 -18.65 -17.72
CA GLY A 32 -4.53 -17.50 -18.05
C GLY A 32 -4.27 -17.35 -19.55
N HIS A 33 -3.09 -16.84 -19.91
CA HIS A 33 -2.66 -16.70 -21.29
C HIS A 33 -2.56 -18.06 -22.00
N ILE A 34 -3.13 -18.14 -23.20
CA ILE A 34 -3.11 -19.34 -24.06
C ILE A 34 -2.02 -19.29 -25.14
N ARG A 35 -1.48 -18.10 -25.42
CA ARG A 35 -0.38 -17.86 -26.35
C ARG A 35 0.69 -17.00 -25.70
N ASP A 36 1.91 -17.16 -26.16
CA ASP A 36 3.02 -16.26 -25.88
C ASP A 36 4.01 -16.28 -27.05
N LEU A 37 4.99 -15.37 -27.02
CA LEU A 37 6.15 -15.41 -27.88
C LEU A 37 7.02 -16.66 -27.56
N PRO A 38 7.62 -17.33 -28.57
CA PRO A 38 8.48 -18.48 -28.35
C PRO A 38 9.55 -18.21 -27.29
N SER A 39 9.67 -19.11 -26.32
CA SER A 39 10.68 -19.04 -25.26
C SER A 39 11.90 -19.90 -25.61
N LYS A 40 11.70 -20.93 -26.42
CA LYS A 40 12.73 -21.88 -26.85
C LYS A 40 12.68 -22.09 -28.36
N ALA A 41 13.83 -22.35 -28.97
CA ALA A 41 13.92 -22.66 -30.40
C ALA A 41 13.05 -23.85 -30.83
N ALA A 42 12.85 -24.82 -29.94
CA ALA A 42 12.00 -25.99 -30.19
C ALA A 42 10.49 -25.65 -30.35
N GLU A 43 10.06 -24.49 -29.84
CA GLU A 43 8.66 -24.07 -29.89
C GLU A 43 8.32 -23.35 -31.20
N VAL A 44 9.33 -22.98 -31.99
CA VAL A 44 9.16 -22.25 -33.25
C VAL A 44 8.59 -23.18 -34.34
N PRO A 45 7.46 -22.83 -34.98
CA PRO A 45 6.89 -23.62 -36.07
C PRO A 45 7.85 -23.73 -37.27
N ALA A 46 7.79 -24.85 -37.99
CA ALA A 46 8.69 -25.13 -39.11
C ALA A 46 8.72 -24.01 -40.17
N ALA A 47 7.57 -23.39 -40.45
CA ALA A 47 7.43 -22.30 -41.41
C ALA A 47 8.24 -21.03 -41.07
N TYR A 48 8.58 -20.83 -39.79
CA TYR A 48 9.32 -19.64 -39.35
C TYR A 48 10.80 -19.96 -39.07
N LYS A 49 11.23 -21.23 -39.09
CA LYS A 49 12.62 -21.60 -38.82
C LYS A 49 13.57 -20.89 -39.79
N GLY A 50 14.66 -20.33 -39.25
CA GLY A 50 15.64 -19.58 -40.04
C GLY A 50 15.28 -18.10 -40.27
N THR A 51 14.11 -17.63 -39.84
CA THR A 51 13.71 -16.22 -39.94
C THR A 51 14.06 -15.42 -38.67
N VAL A 52 13.97 -14.09 -38.72
CA VAL A 52 14.12 -13.22 -37.54
C VAL A 52 13.07 -13.54 -36.46
N LEU A 53 11.84 -13.91 -36.86
CA LEU A 53 10.76 -14.34 -35.97
C LEU A 53 11.12 -15.61 -35.19
N ALA A 54 11.89 -16.54 -35.75
CA ALA A 54 12.37 -17.71 -35.01
C ALA A 54 13.37 -17.35 -33.91
N LYS A 55 14.17 -16.30 -34.13
CA LYS A 55 15.25 -15.90 -33.25
C LYS A 55 14.77 -14.99 -32.12
N LEU A 56 13.98 -13.97 -32.47
CA LEU A 56 13.51 -12.92 -31.55
C LEU A 56 12.06 -13.14 -31.09
N GLY A 57 11.24 -13.85 -31.86
CA GLY A 57 9.79 -13.88 -31.68
C GLY A 57 9.09 -12.60 -32.15
N VAL A 58 9.84 -11.60 -32.61
CA VAL A 58 9.36 -10.30 -33.09
C VAL A 58 10.19 -9.90 -34.29
N ASP A 59 9.58 -9.29 -35.31
CA ASP A 59 10.26 -8.73 -36.48
C ASP A 59 10.33 -7.19 -36.40
N PRO A 60 11.46 -6.59 -35.98
CA PRO A 60 11.59 -5.14 -35.89
C PRO A 60 11.53 -4.42 -37.25
N ASP A 61 11.81 -5.12 -38.34
CA ASP A 61 11.85 -4.54 -39.69
C ASP A 61 10.48 -4.62 -40.38
N ASP A 62 9.59 -5.51 -39.95
CA ASP A 62 8.19 -5.63 -40.38
C ASP A 62 7.22 -5.12 -39.29
N GLY A 63 7.39 -3.86 -38.89
CA GLY A 63 6.44 -3.17 -38.00
C GLY A 63 6.27 -3.81 -36.62
N PHE A 64 7.33 -4.47 -36.10
CA PHE A 64 7.32 -5.19 -34.82
C PHE A 64 6.36 -6.38 -34.77
N LYS A 65 6.06 -7.00 -35.92
CA LYS A 65 5.14 -8.14 -35.99
C LYS A 65 5.56 -9.28 -35.04
N PRO A 66 4.70 -9.69 -34.09
CA PRO A 66 5.01 -10.78 -33.17
C PRO A 66 4.68 -12.16 -33.74
N LEU A 67 5.47 -13.16 -33.39
CA LEU A 67 5.14 -14.57 -33.57
C LEU A 67 4.53 -15.11 -32.28
N TYR A 68 3.21 -15.17 -32.21
CA TYR A 68 2.51 -15.83 -31.12
C TYR A 68 2.31 -17.32 -31.39
N ILE A 69 2.66 -18.15 -30.42
CA ILE A 69 2.44 -19.60 -30.45
C ILE A 69 1.55 -20.02 -29.29
N VAL A 70 0.72 -21.06 -29.49
CA VAL A 70 -0.01 -21.68 -28.39
C VAL A 70 1.00 -22.40 -27.49
N SER A 71 1.02 -22.03 -26.21
CA SER A 71 1.94 -22.63 -25.24
C SER A 71 1.74 -24.15 -25.17
N PRO A 72 2.81 -24.96 -25.11
CA PRO A 72 2.67 -26.43 -25.15
C PRO A 72 1.72 -27.00 -24.11
N ASN A 73 1.75 -26.45 -22.88
CA ASN A 73 0.89 -26.81 -21.76
C ASN A 73 -0.56 -26.29 -21.87
N LYS A 74 -0.91 -25.56 -22.92
CA LYS A 74 -2.26 -25.00 -23.15
C LYS A 74 -2.98 -25.64 -24.33
N LYS A 75 -2.33 -26.53 -25.09
CA LYS A 75 -2.91 -27.16 -26.28
C LYS A 75 -4.20 -27.95 -25.99
N GLU A 76 -4.21 -28.73 -24.91
CA GLU A 76 -5.38 -29.49 -24.49
C GLU A 76 -6.53 -28.57 -24.09
N GLN A 77 -6.24 -27.50 -23.34
CA GLN A 77 -7.27 -26.53 -22.96
C GLN A 77 -7.83 -25.80 -24.17
N VAL A 78 -6.99 -25.37 -25.11
CA VAL A 78 -7.45 -24.75 -26.37
C VAL A 78 -8.32 -25.71 -27.18
N LYS A 79 -7.96 -27.00 -27.23
CA LYS A 79 -8.79 -28.02 -27.89
C LYS A 79 -10.17 -28.11 -27.22
N ARG A 80 -10.20 -28.19 -25.89
CA ARG A 80 -11.45 -28.23 -25.11
C ARG A 80 -12.33 -27.00 -25.36
N LEU A 81 -11.75 -25.80 -25.35
CA LEU A 81 -12.48 -24.56 -25.66
C LEU A 81 -13.03 -24.55 -27.09
N LYS A 82 -12.29 -25.07 -28.07
CA LYS A 82 -12.78 -25.22 -29.45
C LYS A 82 -13.91 -26.23 -29.57
N ASP A 83 -13.87 -27.30 -28.80
CA ASP A 83 -14.91 -28.32 -28.81
C ASP A 83 -16.20 -27.76 -28.18
N LEU A 84 -16.12 -27.09 -27.04
CA LEU A 84 -17.27 -26.40 -26.42
C LEU A 84 -17.87 -25.32 -27.33
N LEU A 85 -17.03 -24.55 -28.03
CA LEU A 85 -17.48 -23.47 -28.91
C LEU A 85 -18.24 -23.96 -30.16
N LYS A 86 -18.09 -25.23 -30.57
CA LYS A 86 -18.85 -25.78 -31.70
C LYS A 86 -20.34 -25.91 -31.38
N ASP A 87 -20.65 -26.16 -30.11
CA ASP A 87 -22.01 -26.44 -29.64
C ASP A 87 -22.66 -25.20 -28.98
N ALA A 88 -21.97 -24.06 -28.93
CA ALA A 88 -22.44 -22.83 -28.29
C ALA A 88 -23.12 -21.88 -29.29
N ASP A 89 -24.19 -21.19 -28.89
CA ASP A 89 -24.86 -20.19 -29.73
C ASP A 89 -24.19 -18.80 -29.68
N GLU A 90 -23.52 -18.47 -28.57
CA GLU A 90 -22.78 -17.22 -28.37
C GLU A 90 -21.48 -17.47 -27.56
N LEU A 91 -20.51 -16.57 -27.68
CA LEU A 91 -19.27 -16.57 -26.89
C LEU A 91 -19.15 -15.30 -26.04
N TYR A 92 -19.02 -15.45 -24.74
CA TYR A 92 -18.74 -14.37 -23.80
C TYR A 92 -17.28 -14.43 -23.33
N LEU A 93 -16.56 -13.32 -23.47
CA LEU A 93 -15.19 -13.15 -22.97
C LEU A 93 -15.23 -12.33 -21.67
N ALA A 94 -15.04 -13.02 -20.55
CA ALA A 94 -15.22 -12.50 -19.19
C ALA A 94 -13.88 -12.39 -18.43
N THR A 95 -12.83 -11.98 -19.14
CA THR A 95 -11.51 -11.68 -18.56
C THR A 95 -11.54 -10.37 -17.76
N ASP A 96 -10.57 -10.18 -16.88
CA ASP A 96 -10.37 -8.98 -16.07
C ASP A 96 -10.35 -7.72 -16.93
N GLU A 97 -10.77 -6.60 -16.35
CA GLU A 97 -10.87 -5.29 -17.02
C GLU A 97 -9.54 -4.52 -17.03
N ASP A 98 -8.42 -5.22 -17.14
CA ASP A 98 -7.11 -4.59 -17.36
C ASP A 98 -6.56 -4.93 -18.75
N ARG A 99 -5.45 -4.28 -19.13
CA ARG A 99 -4.80 -4.56 -20.42
C ARG A 99 -4.37 -6.03 -20.59
N GLU A 100 -4.08 -6.74 -19.50
CA GLU A 100 -3.70 -8.15 -19.55
C GLU A 100 -4.92 -9.03 -19.87
N GLY A 101 -6.04 -8.81 -19.19
CA GLY A 101 -7.32 -9.47 -19.46
C GLY A 101 -7.83 -9.18 -20.88
N GLU A 102 -7.66 -7.95 -21.37
CA GLU A 102 -8.02 -7.59 -22.74
C GLU A 102 -7.15 -8.32 -23.79
N ALA A 103 -5.84 -8.44 -23.53
CA ALA A 103 -4.94 -9.21 -24.39
C ALA A 103 -5.26 -10.72 -24.39
N ILE A 104 -5.67 -11.29 -23.24
CA ILE A 104 -6.14 -12.69 -23.16
C ILE A 104 -7.41 -12.87 -24.01
N ALA A 105 -8.39 -11.98 -23.87
CA ALA A 105 -9.62 -12.00 -24.67
C ALA A 105 -9.31 -11.92 -26.17
N TRP A 106 -8.40 -11.03 -26.58
CA TRP A 106 -7.95 -10.94 -27.96
C TRP A 106 -7.25 -12.23 -28.44
N HIS A 107 -6.36 -12.80 -27.63
CA HIS A 107 -5.70 -14.06 -27.98
C HIS A 107 -6.68 -15.23 -28.12
N LEU A 108 -7.74 -15.28 -27.31
CA LEU A 108 -8.82 -16.25 -27.44
C LEU A 108 -9.54 -16.10 -28.78
N LEU A 109 -9.91 -14.88 -29.18
CA LEU A 109 -10.52 -14.61 -30.47
C LEU A 109 -9.68 -15.12 -31.64
N GLU A 110 -8.40 -14.77 -31.66
CA GLU A 110 -7.46 -15.16 -32.72
C GLU A 110 -7.26 -16.68 -32.85
N VAL A 111 -7.28 -17.39 -31.71
CA VAL A 111 -7.02 -18.85 -31.67
C VAL A 111 -8.29 -19.66 -31.93
N LEU A 112 -9.40 -19.24 -31.34
CA LEU A 112 -10.69 -19.95 -31.43
C LEU A 112 -11.39 -19.66 -32.75
N LYS A 113 -11.22 -18.45 -33.31
CA LYS A 113 -11.87 -17.99 -34.55
C LYS A 113 -13.39 -18.27 -34.54
N PRO A 114 -14.12 -17.70 -33.55
CA PRO A 114 -15.54 -17.96 -33.38
C PRO A 114 -16.33 -17.61 -34.64
N LYS A 115 -17.34 -18.42 -34.95
CA LYS A 115 -18.33 -18.19 -36.01
C LYS A 115 -19.70 -17.77 -35.47
N VAL A 116 -19.75 -17.54 -34.16
CA VAL A 116 -20.92 -17.14 -33.39
C VAL A 116 -20.72 -15.72 -32.86
N PRO A 117 -21.78 -14.99 -32.47
CA PRO A 117 -21.65 -13.68 -31.85
C PRO A 117 -20.70 -13.72 -30.65
N VAL A 118 -19.85 -12.70 -30.53
CA VAL A 118 -18.92 -12.56 -29.41
C VAL A 118 -19.25 -11.32 -28.61
N ARG A 119 -19.27 -11.44 -27.29
CA ARG A 119 -19.56 -10.35 -26.35
C ARG A 119 -18.44 -10.25 -25.31
N ARG A 120 -17.93 -9.04 -25.04
CA ARG A 120 -16.93 -8.80 -23.98
C ARG A 120 -17.66 -8.36 -22.70
N MET A 121 -17.57 -9.16 -21.64
CA MET A 121 -18.13 -8.86 -20.32
C MET A 121 -17.07 -8.28 -19.42
N VAL A 122 -17.31 -7.11 -18.82
CA VAL A 122 -16.43 -6.52 -17.82
C VAL A 122 -17.14 -6.29 -16.51
N PHE A 123 -16.41 -6.49 -15.42
CA PHE A 123 -16.89 -6.31 -14.05
C PHE A 123 -15.68 -6.10 -13.14
N HIS A 124 -15.87 -5.31 -12.09
CA HIS A 124 -14.85 -4.99 -11.08
C HIS A 124 -15.06 -5.74 -9.76
N GLU A 125 -16.14 -6.51 -9.65
CA GLU A 125 -16.43 -7.44 -8.55
C GLU A 125 -17.24 -8.63 -9.06
N ILE A 126 -17.26 -9.72 -8.29
CA ILE A 126 -17.94 -10.96 -8.68
C ILE A 126 -19.13 -11.18 -7.74
N THR A 127 -20.24 -10.52 -8.07
CA THR A 127 -21.54 -10.61 -7.39
C THR A 127 -22.63 -10.96 -8.41
N PRO A 128 -23.79 -11.51 -7.98
CA PRO A 128 -24.88 -11.81 -8.90
C PRO A 128 -25.27 -10.61 -9.77
N ASP A 129 -25.46 -9.44 -9.15
CA ASP A 129 -25.89 -8.22 -9.86
C ASP A 129 -24.83 -7.70 -10.83
N ALA A 130 -23.55 -7.71 -10.43
CA ALA A 130 -22.47 -7.25 -11.30
C ALA A 130 -22.31 -8.15 -12.53
N ILE A 131 -22.44 -9.47 -12.35
CA ILE A 131 -22.36 -10.44 -13.44
C ILE A 131 -23.58 -10.32 -14.38
N GLN A 132 -24.78 -10.17 -13.83
CA GLN A 132 -26.00 -9.96 -14.62
C GLN A 132 -25.90 -8.67 -15.46
N SER A 133 -25.49 -7.57 -14.82
CA SER A 133 -25.29 -6.28 -15.51
C SER A 133 -24.25 -6.38 -16.63
N ALA A 134 -23.19 -7.18 -16.45
CA ALA A 134 -22.14 -7.38 -17.45
C ALA A 134 -22.60 -8.22 -18.66
N ILE A 135 -23.58 -9.10 -18.48
CA ILE A 135 -24.22 -9.85 -19.58
C ILE A 135 -25.13 -8.93 -20.40
N GLU A 136 -25.92 -8.10 -19.71
CA GLU A 136 -26.89 -7.20 -20.34
C GLU A 136 -26.22 -6.05 -21.09
N ASN A 137 -25.03 -5.63 -20.64
CA ASN A 137 -24.30 -4.48 -21.17
C ASN A 137 -22.88 -4.89 -21.62
N PRO A 138 -22.74 -5.76 -22.64
CA PRO A 138 -21.42 -6.11 -23.15
C PRO A 138 -20.79 -4.91 -23.86
N ARG A 139 -19.46 -4.86 -23.85
CA ARG A 139 -18.70 -3.87 -24.63
C ARG A 139 -18.00 -4.50 -25.82
N ASP A 140 -17.42 -3.66 -26.66
CA ASP A 140 -16.46 -4.10 -27.68
C ASP A 140 -15.09 -4.33 -27.05
N LEU A 141 -14.30 -5.18 -27.72
CA LEU A 141 -12.89 -5.36 -27.40
C LEU A 141 -12.14 -4.04 -27.65
N ASN A 142 -11.45 -3.55 -26.62
CA ASN A 142 -10.66 -2.33 -26.70
C ASN A 142 -9.28 -2.63 -27.31
N ARG A 143 -9.14 -2.36 -28.60
CA ARG A 143 -7.90 -2.61 -29.34
C ARG A 143 -6.70 -1.83 -28.77
N SER A 144 -6.90 -0.62 -28.28
CA SER A 144 -5.81 0.19 -27.73
C SER A 144 -5.21 -0.41 -26.46
N LEU A 145 -6.02 -1.08 -25.62
CA LEU A 145 -5.51 -1.81 -24.45
C LEU A 145 -4.69 -3.04 -24.87
N VAL A 146 -5.16 -3.77 -25.88
CA VAL A 146 -4.43 -4.91 -26.46
C VAL A 146 -3.08 -4.44 -27.00
N ASP A 147 -3.07 -3.40 -27.82
CA ASP A 147 -1.85 -2.86 -28.43
C ASP A 147 -0.88 -2.33 -27.36
N ALA A 148 -1.37 -1.73 -26.28
CA ALA A 148 -0.55 -1.29 -25.15
C ALA A 148 0.10 -2.48 -24.40
N GLN A 149 -0.62 -3.59 -24.24
CA GLN A 149 -0.08 -4.81 -23.65
C GLN A 149 0.97 -5.45 -24.58
N GLU A 150 0.67 -5.56 -25.87
CA GLU A 150 1.57 -6.11 -26.88
C GLU A 150 2.85 -5.29 -27.02
N ALA A 151 2.74 -3.95 -27.07
CA ALA A 151 3.89 -3.04 -27.09
C ALA A 151 4.81 -3.25 -25.88
N ARG A 152 4.24 -3.41 -24.68
CA ARG A 152 5.02 -3.76 -23.48
C ARG A 152 5.68 -5.13 -23.63
N ARG A 153 4.94 -6.14 -24.09
CA ARG A 153 5.44 -7.52 -24.26
C ARG A 153 6.62 -7.59 -25.23
N ILE A 154 6.53 -6.86 -26.35
CA ILE A 154 7.58 -6.71 -27.36
C ILE A 154 8.77 -5.94 -26.79
N PHE A 155 8.54 -4.82 -26.11
CA PHE A 155 9.63 -4.03 -25.56
C PHE A 155 10.45 -4.83 -24.53
N ASP A 156 9.79 -5.54 -23.63
CA ASP A 156 10.47 -6.38 -22.64
C ASP A 156 11.21 -7.55 -23.33
N ARG A 157 10.71 -8.06 -24.47
CA ARG A 157 11.40 -9.08 -25.30
C ARG A 157 12.68 -8.52 -25.92
N LEU A 158 12.61 -7.37 -26.59
CA LEU A 158 13.77 -6.75 -27.25
C LEU A 158 14.82 -6.34 -26.22
N TYR A 159 14.41 -5.71 -25.12
CA TYR A 159 15.32 -5.34 -24.04
C TYR A 159 16.05 -6.57 -23.47
N GLY A 160 15.32 -7.65 -23.18
CA GLY A 160 15.91 -8.89 -22.68
C GLY A 160 16.91 -9.50 -23.66
N TYR A 161 16.57 -9.51 -24.95
CA TYR A 161 17.41 -10.13 -25.99
C TYR A 161 18.70 -9.35 -26.25
N GLU A 162 18.63 -8.02 -26.28
CA GLU A 162 19.79 -7.16 -26.56
C GLU A 162 20.71 -7.01 -25.33
N VAL A 163 20.14 -6.88 -24.12
CA VAL A 163 20.93 -6.53 -22.93
C VAL A 163 21.50 -7.76 -22.22
N SER A 164 20.81 -8.92 -22.22
CA SER A 164 21.30 -10.11 -21.50
C SER A 164 22.68 -10.62 -21.99
N PRO A 165 22.98 -10.65 -23.31
CA PRO A 165 24.30 -11.05 -23.80
C PRO A 165 25.44 -10.14 -23.30
N VAL A 166 25.17 -8.85 -23.07
CA VAL A 166 26.15 -7.93 -22.49
C VAL A 166 26.45 -8.32 -21.04
N LEU A 167 25.42 -8.63 -20.25
CA LEU A 167 25.57 -9.11 -18.87
C LEU A 167 26.37 -10.42 -18.80
N TRP A 168 26.13 -11.35 -19.72
CA TRP A 168 26.87 -12.62 -19.76
C TRP A 168 28.36 -12.43 -20.02
N LYS A 169 28.70 -11.51 -20.94
CA LYS A 169 30.08 -11.22 -21.32
C LYS A 169 30.82 -10.39 -20.27
N LYS A 170 30.13 -9.52 -19.54
CA LYS A 170 30.75 -8.50 -18.67
C LYS A 170 30.59 -8.76 -17.17
N VAL A 171 29.63 -9.58 -16.76
CA VAL A 171 29.34 -9.87 -15.34
C VAL A 171 29.41 -11.37 -15.08
N MET A 172 28.39 -12.14 -15.48
CA MET A 172 28.41 -13.60 -15.39
C MET A 172 27.36 -14.25 -16.31
N PRO A 173 27.61 -15.48 -16.80
CA PRO A 173 26.63 -16.23 -17.60
C PRO A 173 25.30 -16.44 -16.86
N ARG A 174 24.22 -16.60 -17.64
CA ARG A 174 22.85 -16.91 -17.16
C ARG A 174 22.13 -15.80 -16.37
N LEU A 175 22.66 -14.58 -16.33
CA LEU A 175 21.89 -13.43 -15.85
C LEU A 175 20.76 -13.04 -16.82
N SER A 176 19.64 -12.57 -16.30
CA SER A 176 18.57 -12.00 -17.12
C SER A 176 18.58 -10.47 -17.03
N ALA A 177 18.44 -9.81 -18.19
CA ALA A 177 18.20 -8.38 -18.22
C ALA A 177 16.69 -8.09 -18.08
N GLY A 178 16.32 -7.30 -17.06
CA GLY A 178 14.96 -6.83 -16.86
C GLY A 178 14.94 -5.32 -16.68
N ARG A 179 14.24 -4.60 -17.56
CA ARG A 179 14.24 -3.13 -17.60
C ARG A 179 13.73 -2.49 -16.32
N VAL A 180 12.65 -3.02 -15.75
CA VAL A 180 12.06 -2.51 -14.50
C VAL A 180 12.80 -3.07 -13.28
N GLN A 181 13.20 -4.34 -13.35
CA GLN A 181 13.93 -5.03 -12.28
C GLN A 181 15.29 -4.37 -12.00
N SER A 182 16.03 -3.97 -13.04
CA SER A 182 17.35 -3.33 -12.88
C SER A 182 17.26 -1.99 -12.16
N VAL A 183 16.21 -1.20 -12.41
CA VAL A 183 15.96 0.08 -11.71
C VAL A 183 15.58 -0.16 -10.25
N ALA A 184 14.74 -1.16 -9.96
CA ALA A 184 14.43 -1.53 -8.58
C ALA A 184 15.69 -2.00 -7.82
N THR A 185 16.52 -2.83 -8.44
CA THR A 185 17.83 -3.24 -7.88
C THR A 185 18.73 -2.03 -7.66
N ARG A 186 18.74 -1.07 -8.60
CA ARG A 186 19.52 0.17 -8.47
C ARG A 186 19.11 0.97 -7.24
N ILE A 187 17.82 1.13 -6.95
CA ILE A 187 17.33 1.85 -5.76
C ILE A 187 17.89 1.22 -4.47
N VAL A 188 17.87 -0.11 -4.37
CA VAL A 188 18.41 -0.84 -3.22
C VAL A 188 19.93 -0.65 -3.11
N VAL A 189 20.65 -0.72 -4.23
CA VAL A 189 22.10 -0.53 -4.28
C VAL A 189 22.49 0.91 -3.91
N GLU A 190 21.73 1.91 -4.36
CA GLU A 190 21.96 3.32 -4.03
C GLU A 190 21.78 3.55 -2.53
N ARG A 191 20.71 3.02 -1.92
CA ARG A 191 20.53 3.05 -0.47
C ARG A 191 21.67 2.37 0.29
N GLU A 192 22.14 1.21 -0.18
CA GLU A 192 23.27 0.54 0.48
C GLU A 192 24.57 1.36 0.34
N ARG A 193 24.80 1.99 -0.81
CA ARG A 193 25.96 2.88 -1.01
C ARG A 193 25.90 4.11 -0.11
N GLU A 194 24.72 4.70 0.10
CA GLU A 194 24.52 5.78 1.09
C GLU A 194 24.94 5.30 2.49
N ARG A 195 24.47 4.12 2.90
CA ARG A 195 24.84 3.52 4.20
C ARG A 195 26.34 3.22 4.33
N MET A 196 27.01 2.80 3.25
CA MET A 196 28.45 2.53 3.24
C MET A 196 29.30 3.81 3.37
N ARG A 197 28.82 4.93 2.80
CA ARG A 197 29.48 6.24 2.92
C ARG A 197 29.22 6.91 4.25
N PHE A 198 28.09 6.60 4.89
CA PHE A 198 27.68 7.18 6.16
C PHE A 198 28.79 7.09 7.23
N ARG A 199 28.98 8.17 7.97
CA ARG A 199 29.85 8.24 9.14
C ARG A 199 29.03 8.68 10.34
N THR A 200 29.10 7.87 11.39
CA THR A 200 28.39 8.15 12.65
C THR A 200 28.99 9.35 13.35
N ALA A 201 28.15 10.29 13.75
CA ALA A 201 28.46 11.33 14.71
C ALA A 201 27.81 11.01 16.06
N SER A 202 28.54 11.31 17.13
CA SER A 202 28.05 11.22 18.51
C SER A 202 27.60 12.59 18.99
N TYR A 203 26.48 12.64 19.70
CA TYR A 203 25.96 13.84 20.32
C TYR A 203 25.24 13.48 21.61
N TRP A 204 25.21 14.40 22.56
CA TRP A 204 24.56 14.20 23.84
C TRP A 204 23.41 15.20 24.03
N ASP A 205 22.42 14.79 24.81
CA ASP A 205 21.40 15.67 25.38
C ASP A 205 21.15 15.32 26.85
N LEU A 206 20.24 16.06 27.49
CA LEU A 206 19.73 15.72 28.81
C LEU A 206 18.25 15.36 28.72
N SER A 207 17.87 14.30 29.42
CA SER A 207 16.48 13.89 29.63
C SER A 207 16.15 14.10 31.11
N ALA A 208 15.01 14.72 31.38
CA ALA A 208 14.58 15.02 32.74
C ALA A 208 13.13 14.55 32.97
N THR A 209 12.87 14.06 34.17
CA THR A 209 11.50 13.84 34.67
C THR A 209 11.17 15.00 35.61
N PHE A 210 10.17 15.81 35.26
CA PHE A 210 9.73 16.96 36.04
C PHE A 210 8.45 16.66 36.81
N GLN A 211 8.29 17.32 37.96
CA GLN A 211 7.03 17.42 38.71
C GLN A 211 6.74 18.89 39.01
N LEU A 212 5.48 19.31 38.88
CA LEU A 212 5.07 20.64 39.31
C LEU A 212 5.22 20.79 40.83
N THR A 213 5.49 22.01 41.28
CA THR A 213 5.62 22.36 42.70
C THR A 213 4.59 23.43 43.08
N GLY A 214 4.13 23.41 44.33
CA GLY A 214 3.11 24.32 44.85
C GLY A 214 1.84 23.61 45.30
N ALA A 215 1.10 24.24 46.22
CA ALA A 215 -0.12 23.66 46.78
C ALA A 215 -1.22 23.53 45.70
N GLY A 216 -1.83 22.35 45.61
CA GLY A 216 -2.93 22.08 44.68
C GLY A 216 -2.53 21.84 43.21
N LYS A 217 -1.24 21.74 42.90
CA LYS A 217 -0.75 21.35 41.56
C LYS A 217 -0.77 19.83 41.38
N ASP A 218 -1.00 19.40 40.15
CA ASP A 218 -0.87 18.00 39.76
C ASP A 218 0.62 17.60 39.75
N THR A 219 0.99 16.73 40.68
CA THR A 219 2.38 16.27 40.86
C THR A 219 2.73 15.05 40.01
N THR A 220 1.88 14.67 39.06
CA THR A 220 2.17 13.59 38.11
C THR A 220 3.47 13.89 37.36
N PRO A 221 4.49 13.00 37.43
CA PRO A 221 5.74 13.23 36.73
C PRO A 221 5.57 13.25 35.21
N PHE A 222 6.32 14.11 34.52
CA PHE A 222 6.33 14.19 33.06
C PHE A 222 7.76 14.33 32.52
N GLY A 223 8.07 13.59 31.45
CA GLY A 223 9.38 13.66 30.81
C GLY A 223 9.53 14.89 29.90
N ALA A 224 10.73 15.47 29.87
CA ALA A 224 11.13 16.53 28.95
C ALA A 224 12.60 16.35 28.52
N ASN A 225 12.95 16.84 27.33
CA ASN A 225 14.32 16.76 26.80
C ASN A 225 14.91 18.15 26.62
N LEU A 226 16.21 18.29 26.84
CA LEU A 226 16.96 19.53 26.63
C LEU A 226 16.89 19.95 25.16
N ILE A 227 16.59 21.22 24.91
CA ILE A 227 16.52 21.78 23.55
C ILE A 227 17.42 23.00 23.35
N GLU A 228 17.76 23.74 24.41
CA GLU A 228 18.64 24.91 24.33
C GLU A 228 19.53 25.04 25.57
N VAL A 229 20.73 25.57 25.38
CA VAL A 229 21.66 26.02 26.43
C VAL A 229 22.09 27.45 26.07
N ASP A 230 21.92 28.40 26.97
CA ASP A 230 22.22 29.83 26.77
C ASP A 230 21.58 30.41 25.50
N SER A 231 20.32 30.01 25.24
CA SER A 231 19.54 30.37 24.05
C SER A 231 20.07 29.82 22.72
N LEU A 232 21.10 28.96 22.75
CA LEU A 232 21.58 28.24 21.59
C LEU A 232 21.00 26.83 21.59
N ARG A 233 20.49 26.39 20.42
CA ARG A 233 19.85 25.10 20.28
C ARG A 233 20.85 23.96 20.43
N VAL A 234 20.50 22.92 21.19
CA VAL A 234 21.29 21.69 21.29
C VAL A 234 21.19 20.90 19.97
N ALA A 235 22.33 20.45 19.47
CA ALA A 235 22.43 19.66 18.26
C ALA A 235 21.71 18.31 18.43
N THR A 236 20.99 17.88 17.39
CA THR A 236 20.29 16.60 17.33
C THR A 236 20.77 15.81 16.12
N GLY A 237 20.38 14.54 16.00
CA GLY A 237 20.78 13.71 14.87
C GLY A 237 20.43 14.26 13.47
N ARG A 238 19.48 15.22 13.36
CA ARG A 238 19.11 15.90 12.11
C ARG A 238 20.06 17.03 11.71
N ASP A 239 20.94 17.43 12.60
CA ASP A 239 21.87 18.54 12.39
C ASP A 239 23.20 18.05 11.78
N PHE A 240 23.34 16.76 11.49
CA PHE A 240 24.53 16.15 10.87
C PHE A 240 24.26 15.73 9.42
N ASP A 241 25.27 15.84 8.54
CA ASP A 241 25.24 15.29 7.19
C ASP A 241 25.73 13.83 7.14
N GLU A 242 25.80 13.24 5.93
CA GLU A 242 26.26 11.87 5.72
C GLU A 242 27.73 11.63 6.14
N THR A 243 28.51 12.70 6.32
CA THR A 243 29.91 12.64 6.77
C THR A 243 30.06 12.70 8.29
N GLY A 244 28.97 12.89 9.01
CA GLY A 244 28.97 13.11 10.46
C GLY A 244 29.36 14.53 10.84
N SER A 245 29.39 15.47 9.88
CA SER A 245 29.71 16.87 10.13
C SER A 245 28.45 17.65 10.49
N LEU A 246 28.57 18.57 11.44
CA LEU A 246 27.48 19.46 11.83
C LEU A 246 27.20 20.43 10.67
N THR A 247 25.93 20.51 10.26
CA THR A 247 25.46 21.30 9.10
C THR A 247 24.86 22.64 9.48
N ARG A 248 24.53 22.82 10.76
CA ARG A 248 23.84 24.00 11.27
C ARG A 248 24.77 24.82 12.15
N ASP A 249 25.09 26.02 11.66
CA ASP A 249 25.81 27.02 12.45
C ASP A 249 24.99 27.45 13.68
N GLY A 250 25.67 27.65 14.81
CA GLY A 250 25.07 28.16 16.05
C GLY A 250 24.32 27.11 16.90
N ALA A 251 24.41 25.82 16.57
CA ALA A 251 23.97 24.75 17.47
C ALA A 251 25.07 24.38 18.48
N VAL A 252 24.69 24.08 19.72
CA VAL A 252 25.58 23.55 20.76
C VAL A 252 25.68 22.04 20.59
N LEU A 253 26.86 21.55 20.24
CA LEU A 253 27.16 20.14 20.28
C LEU A 253 27.64 19.77 21.68
N LEU A 254 26.87 18.95 22.38
CA LEU A 254 27.29 18.37 23.65
C LEU A 254 27.94 17.01 23.41
N ASP A 255 29.03 16.78 24.12
CA ASP A 255 29.68 15.49 24.32
C ASP A 255 29.39 14.97 25.75
N GLU A 256 29.97 13.82 26.10
CA GLU A 256 29.76 13.19 27.39
C GLU A 256 30.18 14.09 28.57
N GLU A 257 31.34 14.75 28.43
CA GLU A 257 31.90 15.61 29.48
C GLU A 257 31.04 16.86 29.69
N SER A 258 30.72 17.57 28.61
CA SER A 258 29.92 18.80 28.66
C SER A 258 28.47 18.54 29.06
N ALA A 259 27.87 17.42 28.64
CA ALA A 259 26.55 16.99 29.10
C ALA A 259 26.58 16.58 30.58
N GLY A 260 27.60 15.83 31.01
CA GLY A 260 27.78 15.45 32.42
C GLY A 260 27.95 16.66 33.33
N ALA A 261 28.75 17.64 32.91
CA ALA A 261 28.94 18.89 33.63
C ALA A 261 27.63 19.71 33.72
N LEU A 262 26.88 19.81 32.61
CA LEU A 262 25.59 20.49 32.60
C LEU A 262 24.56 19.78 33.49
N ARG A 263 24.51 18.44 33.46
CA ARG A 263 23.66 17.63 34.34
C ARG A 263 23.92 17.95 35.81
N ALA A 264 25.20 17.90 36.23
CA ALA A 264 25.58 18.18 37.61
C ALA A 264 25.23 19.62 38.04
N ALA A 265 25.37 20.59 37.13
CA ALA A 265 25.02 21.98 37.42
C ALA A 265 23.50 22.24 37.52
N LEU A 266 22.67 21.38 36.92
CA LEU A 266 21.21 21.46 36.92
C LEU A 266 20.56 20.60 38.02
N GLU A 267 21.29 19.69 38.65
CA GLU A 267 20.76 18.77 39.65
C GLU A 267 20.16 19.51 40.86
N GLY A 268 18.91 19.19 41.21
CA GLY A 268 18.18 19.79 42.32
C GLY A 268 17.81 21.27 42.15
N ARG A 269 18.05 21.86 40.97
CA ARG A 269 17.71 23.26 40.69
C ARG A 269 16.20 23.44 40.51
N PRO A 270 15.62 24.56 40.97
CA PRO A 270 14.22 24.88 40.67
C PRO A 270 14.06 25.14 39.17
N ALA A 271 12.90 24.73 38.65
CA ALA A 271 12.53 24.92 37.25
C ALA A 271 11.27 25.79 37.16
N THR A 272 11.10 26.47 36.04
CA THR A 272 9.91 27.30 35.77
C THR A 272 9.32 26.95 34.42
N ILE A 273 8.00 26.78 34.38
CA ILE A 273 7.26 26.64 33.12
C ILE A 273 7.30 27.97 32.38
N ALA A 274 8.13 28.05 31.33
CA ALA A 274 8.39 29.27 30.58
C ALA A 274 7.31 29.55 29.53
N SER A 275 6.66 28.52 28.99
CA SER A 275 5.53 28.68 28.07
C SER A 275 4.71 27.39 27.98
N VAL A 276 3.40 27.54 27.79
CA VAL A 276 2.47 26.43 27.52
C VAL A 276 1.64 26.79 26.29
N GLU A 277 1.81 26.05 25.19
CA GLU A 277 1.01 26.21 23.98
C GLU A 277 0.09 25.01 23.79
N ARG A 278 -1.23 25.26 23.76
CA ARG A 278 -2.24 24.26 23.42
C ARG A 278 -2.78 24.52 22.01
N LYS A 279 -2.76 23.51 21.15
CA LYS A 279 -3.23 23.61 19.75
C LYS A 279 -4.18 22.46 19.45
N PRO A 280 -5.43 22.73 19.04
CA PRO A 280 -6.31 21.68 18.53
C PRO A 280 -5.71 21.12 17.24
N TYR A 281 -5.82 19.81 17.06
CA TYR A 281 -5.46 19.15 15.82
C TYR A 281 -6.62 18.30 15.31
N THR A 282 -6.60 18.05 14.01
CA THR A 282 -7.54 17.18 13.33
C THR A 282 -6.78 16.26 12.39
N ARG A 283 -7.11 14.98 12.42
CA ARG A 283 -6.55 13.96 11.51
C ARG A 283 -7.66 13.39 10.66
N LYS A 284 -7.52 13.54 9.34
CA LYS A 284 -8.47 13.02 8.37
C LYS A 284 -8.29 11.50 8.21
N PRO A 285 -9.38 10.75 7.95
CA PRO A 285 -9.28 9.35 7.62
C PRO A 285 -8.51 9.14 6.33
N TYR A 286 -7.84 8.00 6.27
CA TYR A 286 -7.13 7.59 5.09
C TYR A 286 -8.06 7.22 3.94
N ALA A 287 -7.56 7.35 2.72
CA ALA A 287 -8.25 6.89 1.54
C ALA A 287 -8.43 5.35 1.57
N PRO A 288 -9.47 4.84 0.89
CA PRO A 288 -9.62 3.41 0.57
C PRO A 288 -8.36 2.84 -0.09
N PHE A 289 -8.18 1.51 -0.01
CA PHE A 289 -6.99 0.90 -0.58
C PHE A 289 -6.96 0.97 -2.10
N MET A 290 -5.82 1.39 -2.65
CA MET A 290 -5.35 0.99 -3.97
C MET A 290 -4.27 -0.09 -3.82
N THR A 291 -3.82 -0.71 -4.92
CA THR A 291 -2.87 -1.85 -4.88
C THR A 291 -1.62 -1.55 -4.06
N SER A 292 -1.00 -0.38 -4.25
CA SER A 292 0.26 -0.05 -3.57
C SER A 292 0.07 0.13 -2.06
N THR A 293 -1.01 0.79 -1.63
CA THR A 293 -1.30 1.01 -0.20
C THR A 293 -1.71 -0.28 0.49
N LEU A 294 -2.41 -1.19 -0.20
CA LEU A 294 -2.73 -2.50 0.35
C LEU A 294 -1.46 -3.31 0.62
N GLN A 295 -0.53 -3.34 -0.35
CA GLN A 295 0.74 -4.06 -0.17
C GLN A 295 1.60 -3.47 0.95
N GLN A 296 1.65 -2.15 1.07
CA GLN A 296 2.41 -1.48 2.14
C GLN A 296 1.85 -1.85 3.52
N GLU A 297 0.54 -1.71 3.71
CA GLU A 297 -0.09 -1.99 5.01
C GLU A 297 -0.11 -3.49 5.33
N ALA A 298 -0.34 -4.36 4.36
CA ALA A 298 -0.24 -5.81 4.57
C ALA A 298 1.20 -6.23 4.95
N GLY A 299 2.23 -5.59 4.38
CA GLY A 299 3.61 -5.82 4.77
C GLY A 299 3.95 -5.30 6.16
N ARG A 300 3.44 -4.12 6.52
CA ARG A 300 3.69 -3.49 7.82
C ARG A 300 2.99 -4.22 8.97
N LYS A 301 1.68 -4.49 8.81
CA LYS A 301 0.80 -5.08 9.82
C LYS A 301 0.83 -6.61 9.82
N LEU A 302 0.54 -7.19 8.65
CA LEU A 302 0.37 -8.64 8.53
C LEU A 302 1.69 -9.38 8.26
N ARG A 303 2.79 -8.64 8.03
CA ARG A 303 4.11 -9.17 7.64
C ARG A 303 4.07 -9.98 6.34
N PHE A 304 3.13 -9.66 5.45
CA PHE A 304 3.01 -10.31 4.15
C PHE A 304 3.95 -9.68 3.12
N SER A 305 4.60 -10.52 2.30
CA SER A 305 5.28 -10.01 1.11
C SER A 305 4.27 -9.45 0.10
N SER A 306 4.72 -8.58 -0.83
CA SER A 306 3.86 -8.11 -1.92
C SER A 306 3.27 -9.26 -2.75
N SER A 307 4.06 -10.31 -3.02
CA SER A 307 3.61 -11.49 -3.77
C SER A 307 2.51 -12.26 -3.02
N GLN A 308 2.71 -12.47 -1.72
CA GLN A 308 1.73 -13.13 -0.87
C GLN A 308 0.43 -12.32 -0.77
N THR A 309 0.54 -11.01 -0.58
CA THR A 309 -0.61 -10.09 -0.52
C THR A 309 -1.43 -10.17 -1.81
N MET A 310 -0.80 -10.08 -2.98
CA MET A 310 -1.51 -10.16 -4.26
C MET A 310 -2.12 -11.54 -4.51
N SER A 311 -1.45 -12.62 -4.07
CA SER A 311 -1.98 -13.98 -4.21
C SER A 311 -3.23 -14.20 -3.34
N LEU A 312 -3.24 -13.65 -2.13
CA LEU A 312 -4.39 -13.68 -1.23
C LEU A 312 -5.54 -12.81 -1.77
N ALA A 313 -5.23 -11.59 -2.21
CA ALA A 313 -6.21 -10.67 -2.79
C ALA A 313 -6.85 -11.25 -4.07
N GLN A 314 -6.08 -11.92 -4.93
CA GLN A 314 -6.62 -12.65 -6.10
C GLN A 314 -7.66 -13.68 -5.65
N ARG A 315 -7.37 -14.49 -4.63
CA ARG A 315 -8.32 -15.49 -4.14
C ARG A 315 -9.56 -14.84 -3.52
N LEU A 316 -9.41 -13.76 -2.78
CA LEU A 316 -10.55 -13.00 -2.25
C LEU A 316 -11.44 -12.47 -3.39
N TYR A 317 -10.85 -11.87 -4.43
CA TYR A 317 -11.58 -11.36 -5.59
C TYR A 317 -12.28 -12.48 -6.39
N GLU A 318 -11.58 -13.57 -6.72
CA GLU A 318 -12.13 -14.69 -7.50
C GLU A 318 -13.27 -15.44 -6.79
N ASN A 319 -13.27 -15.42 -5.45
CA ASN A 319 -14.35 -15.95 -4.63
C ASN A 319 -15.39 -14.86 -4.26
N GLY A 320 -15.29 -13.68 -4.86
CA GLY A 320 -16.27 -12.60 -4.76
C GLY A 320 -16.29 -11.86 -3.43
N PHE A 321 -15.23 -11.88 -2.63
CA PHE A 321 -15.17 -11.16 -1.33
C PHE A 321 -14.76 -9.71 -1.44
N ILE A 322 -13.93 -9.35 -2.44
CA ILE A 322 -13.44 -7.98 -2.63
C ILE A 322 -13.56 -7.57 -4.10
N THR A 323 -13.48 -6.27 -4.37
CA THR A 323 -13.29 -5.72 -5.71
C THR A 323 -11.91 -6.05 -6.28
N TYR A 324 -11.73 -5.75 -7.57
CA TYR A 324 -10.50 -6.00 -8.29
C TYR A 324 -9.27 -5.36 -7.63
N MET A 325 -8.28 -6.20 -7.32
CA MET A 325 -7.12 -5.82 -6.50
C MET A 325 -5.98 -5.13 -7.25
N ARG A 326 -6.09 -4.96 -8.58
CA ARG A 326 -5.12 -4.25 -9.42
C ARG A 326 -5.72 -2.93 -9.89
N THR A 327 -5.61 -1.92 -9.03
CA THR A 327 -6.24 -0.62 -9.20
C THR A 327 -5.33 0.47 -8.63
N ASP A 328 -5.27 1.60 -9.31
CA ASP A 328 -4.66 2.85 -8.83
C ASP A 328 -5.71 3.84 -8.29
N SER A 329 -6.98 3.44 -8.29
CA SER A 329 -8.11 4.23 -7.82
C SER A 329 -8.33 4.08 -6.33
N THR A 330 -8.72 5.19 -5.70
CA THR A 330 -9.21 5.23 -4.32
C THR A 330 -10.69 5.59 -4.26
N THR A 331 -11.36 5.62 -5.41
CA THR A 331 -12.78 5.97 -5.54
C THR A 331 -13.64 4.82 -5.03
N LEU A 332 -14.72 5.14 -4.33
CA LEU A 332 -15.79 4.19 -4.00
C LEU A 332 -17.03 4.54 -4.82
N SER A 333 -17.77 3.53 -5.24
CA SER A 333 -19.09 3.64 -5.82
C SER A 333 -20.09 4.20 -4.80
N GLU A 334 -21.19 4.79 -5.28
CA GLU A 334 -22.26 5.27 -4.40
C GLU A 334 -22.82 4.15 -3.52
N THR A 335 -22.98 2.95 -4.09
CA THR A 335 -23.41 1.75 -3.35
C THR A 335 -22.46 1.42 -2.21
N ALA A 336 -21.14 1.39 -2.47
CA ALA A 336 -20.14 1.10 -1.45
C ALA A 336 -20.07 2.19 -0.36
N ILE A 337 -20.21 3.45 -0.74
CA ILE A 337 -20.29 4.58 0.20
C ILE A 337 -21.50 4.40 1.13
N ASN A 338 -22.67 4.07 0.57
CA ASN A 338 -23.89 3.88 1.35
C ASN A 338 -23.78 2.67 2.28
N ALA A 339 -23.20 1.56 1.81
CA ALA A 339 -22.93 0.37 2.61
C ALA A 339 -22.02 0.70 3.82
N ALA A 340 -20.91 1.41 3.58
CA ALA A 340 -20.00 1.83 4.63
C ALA A 340 -20.70 2.76 5.65
N ARG A 341 -21.46 3.76 5.18
CA ARG A 341 -22.17 4.71 6.03
C ARG A 341 -23.22 4.05 6.92
N SER A 342 -24.04 3.16 6.36
CA SER A 342 -25.03 2.38 7.11
C SER A 342 -24.39 1.51 8.20
N LEU A 343 -23.23 0.93 7.88
CA LEU A 343 -22.46 0.15 8.86
C LEU A 343 -21.88 1.04 9.96
N ILE A 344 -21.38 2.23 9.61
CA ILE A 344 -20.86 3.18 10.60
C ILE A 344 -21.94 3.60 11.59
N ALA A 345 -23.12 3.99 11.08
CA ALA A 345 -24.26 4.38 11.90
C ALA A 345 -24.67 3.27 12.87
N SER A 346 -24.79 2.04 12.39
CA SER A 346 -25.24 0.91 13.20
C SER A 346 -24.19 0.37 14.18
N LYS A 347 -22.90 0.31 13.79
CA LYS A 347 -21.83 -0.29 14.60
C LYS A 347 -21.10 0.70 15.50
N TYR A 348 -20.89 1.93 15.06
CA TYR A 348 -20.09 2.95 15.77
C TYR A 348 -20.94 4.11 16.30
N GLY A 349 -22.14 4.32 15.73
CA GLY A 349 -23.07 5.38 16.12
C GLY A 349 -22.93 6.65 15.28
N GLU A 350 -23.98 7.49 15.32
CA GLU A 350 -24.11 8.72 14.50
C GLU A 350 -22.93 9.69 14.66
N ALA A 351 -22.33 9.78 15.86
CA ALA A 351 -21.18 10.67 16.10
C ALA A 351 -19.95 10.33 15.24
N TYR A 352 -19.85 9.09 14.74
CA TYR A 352 -18.75 8.62 13.89
C TYR A 352 -19.06 8.71 12.39
N LEU A 353 -20.30 9.05 12.04
CA LEU A 353 -20.77 9.22 10.67
C LEU A 353 -20.67 10.72 10.28
N PRO A 354 -19.89 11.09 9.26
CA PRO A 354 -19.86 12.47 8.79
C PRO A 354 -21.16 12.84 8.07
N ASP A 355 -21.58 14.10 8.18
CA ASP A 355 -22.81 14.62 7.57
C ASP A 355 -22.89 14.34 6.06
N SER A 356 -21.78 14.57 5.35
CA SER A 356 -21.65 14.30 3.92
C SER A 356 -20.72 13.10 3.63
N PRO A 357 -20.99 12.32 2.56
CA PRO A 357 -20.07 11.30 2.08
C PRO A 357 -18.66 11.82 1.81
N ARG A 358 -17.65 10.98 2.03
CA ARG A 358 -16.26 11.32 1.70
C ARG A 358 -15.89 10.76 0.34
N VAL A 359 -15.46 11.66 -0.55
CA VAL A 359 -15.00 11.30 -1.89
C VAL A 359 -13.49 11.44 -1.97
N TYR A 360 -12.81 10.36 -2.36
CA TYR A 360 -11.37 10.27 -2.50
C TYR A 360 -10.99 10.16 -3.98
N ALA A 361 -11.17 11.26 -4.72
CA ALA A 361 -10.80 11.30 -6.11
C ALA A 361 -9.30 11.58 -6.28
N LYS A 362 -8.56 10.61 -6.84
CA LYS A 362 -7.30 10.87 -7.54
C LYS A 362 -7.58 10.82 -9.04
N LYS A 363 -6.99 11.74 -9.81
CA LYS A 363 -6.89 11.56 -11.27
C LYS A 363 -6.02 10.32 -11.52
N SER A 364 -6.66 9.19 -11.83
CA SER A 364 -5.97 8.05 -12.43
C SER A 364 -5.27 8.53 -13.71
N LYS A 365 -4.04 8.06 -13.95
CA LYS A 365 -3.29 8.41 -15.16
C LYS A 365 -3.89 7.77 -16.41
N ASN A 366 -4.72 6.74 -16.24
CA ASN A 366 -5.41 5.99 -17.29
C ASN A 366 -6.90 5.93 -16.93
N ALA A 367 -7.64 6.99 -17.22
CA ALA A 367 -9.09 7.07 -16.97
C ALA A 367 -9.93 6.01 -17.74
N GLN A 368 -9.31 5.21 -18.62
CA GLN A 368 -9.94 4.07 -19.30
C GLN A 368 -9.97 2.80 -18.44
N GLU A 369 -9.06 2.64 -17.47
CA GLU A 369 -9.05 1.54 -16.49
C GLU A 369 -9.85 2.02 -15.26
N ALA A 370 -11.15 2.29 -15.44
CA ALA A 370 -12.06 2.89 -14.45
C ALA A 370 -12.36 1.91 -13.30
N HIS A 371 -11.34 1.59 -12.51
CA HIS A 371 -11.48 0.71 -11.37
C HIS A 371 -11.97 1.47 -10.14
N GLU A 372 -12.70 0.76 -9.29
CA GLU A 372 -12.95 1.17 -7.93
C GLU A 372 -11.72 0.91 -7.04
N ALA A 373 -11.72 1.46 -5.84
CA ALA A 373 -10.81 1.05 -4.78
C ALA A 373 -10.97 -0.44 -4.43
N ILE A 374 -9.95 -1.00 -3.79
CA ILE A 374 -10.00 -2.31 -3.17
C ILE A 374 -10.84 -2.21 -1.89
N ARG A 375 -12.04 -2.79 -1.93
CA ARG A 375 -13.06 -2.78 -0.88
C ARG A 375 -13.76 -4.14 -0.78
N PRO A 376 -14.53 -4.43 0.29
CA PRO A 376 -15.42 -5.58 0.29
C PRO A 376 -16.42 -5.52 -0.88
N ALA A 377 -16.71 -6.67 -1.49
CA ALA A 377 -17.65 -6.80 -2.59
C ALA A 377 -19.10 -6.83 -2.11
N GLY A 378 -20.03 -6.46 -2.98
CA GLY A 378 -21.47 -6.41 -2.72
C GLY A 378 -21.99 -5.05 -2.28
N ASP A 379 -23.31 -4.91 -2.34
CA ASP A 379 -24.09 -3.79 -1.83
C ASP A 379 -24.19 -3.79 -0.30
N THR A 380 -24.03 -4.96 0.30
CA THR A 380 -23.87 -5.17 1.74
C THR A 380 -22.53 -5.84 2.00
N PHE A 381 -21.68 -5.20 2.82
CA PHE A 381 -20.38 -5.76 3.17
C PHE A 381 -20.53 -6.88 4.19
N ARG A 382 -20.11 -8.08 3.82
CA ARG A 382 -19.99 -9.20 4.78
C ARG A 382 -19.08 -8.79 5.93
N SER A 383 -19.53 -8.98 7.16
CA SER A 383 -18.74 -8.67 8.34
C SER A 383 -17.55 -9.62 8.45
N PRO A 384 -16.45 -9.22 9.11
CA PRO A 384 -15.35 -10.14 9.42
C PRO A 384 -15.83 -11.42 10.12
N GLU A 385 -16.80 -11.32 11.03
CA GLU A 385 -17.37 -12.46 11.75
C GLU A 385 -18.06 -13.46 10.80
N GLU A 386 -18.79 -12.97 9.79
CA GLU A 386 -19.48 -13.81 8.81
C GLU A 386 -18.53 -14.59 7.91
N VAL A 387 -17.38 -14.01 7.56
CA VAL A 387 -16.44 -14.65 6.62
C VAL A 387 -15.37 -15.49 7.32
N ARG A 388 -15.25 -15.39 8.65
CA ARG A 388 -14.19 -16.04 9.42
C ARG A 388 -14.19 -17.57 9.32
N SER A 389 -15.36 -18.18 9.22
CA SER A 389 -15.52 -19.64 9.09
C SER A 389 -15.32 -20.15 7.66
N VAL A 390 -15.33 -19.24 6.68
CA VAL A 390 -15.25 -19.56 5.24
C VAL A 390 -13.85 -19.32 4.68
N LEU A 391 -13.15 -18.29 5.17
CA LEU A 391 -11.82 -17.91 4.71
C LEU A 391 -10.71 -18.59 5.49
N GLY A 392 -9.60 -18.90 4.83
CA GLY A 392 -8.37 -19.30 5.52
C GLY A 392 -7.82 -18.14 6.35
N THR A 393 -7.04 -18.44 7.41
CA THR A 393 -6.54 -17.43 8.37
C THR A 393 -5.89 -16.21 7.72
N GLN A 394 -5.05 -16.40 6.69
CA GLN A 394 -4.37 -15.30 6.01
C GLN A 394 -5.30 -14.49 5.10
N GLU A 395 -6.27 -15.14 4.46
CA GLU A 395 -7.27 -14.48 3.62
C GLU A 395 -8.20 -13.64 4.48
N PHE A 396 -8.64 -14.20 5.61
CA PHE A 396 -9.42 -13.51 6.63
C PHE A 396 -8.70 -12.23 7.11
N ARG A 397 -7.42 -12.33 7.52
CA ARG A 397 -6.66 -11.15 7.97
C ARG A 397 -6.53 -10.06 6.90
N LEU A 398 -6.36 -10.45 5.62
CA LEU A 398 -6.30 -9.48 4.54
C LEU A 398 -7.67 -8.86 4.25
N TYR A 399 -8.74 -9.65 4.29
CA TYR A 399 -10.11 -9.18 4.14
C TYR A 399 -10.49 -8.20 5.25
N GLU A 400 -10.19 -8.54 6.51
CA GLU A 400 -10.43 -7.70 7.68
C GLU A 400 -9.71 -6.36 7.54
N LEU A 401 -8.45 -6.37 7.10
CA LEU A 401 -7.69 -5.15 6.85
C LEU A 401 -8.37 -4.26 5.78
N ILE A 402 -8.82 -4.85 4.67
CA ILE A 402 -9.53 -4.16 3.58
C ILE A 402 -10.86 -3.58 4.08
N TRP A 403 -11.61 -4.37 4.84
CA TRP A 403 -12.89 -3.98 5.43
C TRP A 403 -12.70 -2.78 6.38
N GLN A 404 -11.75 -2.87 7.32
CA GLN A 404 -11.49 -1.80 8.29
C GLN A 404 -11.06 -0.50 7.60
N ARG A 405 -10.17 -0.55 6.60
CA ARG A 405 -9.74 0.64 5.84
C ARG A 405 -10.90 1.28 5.07
N THR A 406 -11.78 0.46 4.49
CA THR A 406 -12.96 0.94 3.75
C THR A 406 -13.92 1.67 4.68
N ILE A 407 -14.28 1.06 5.81
CA ILE A 407 -15.16 1.67 6.82
C ILE A 407 -14.54 2.95 7.38
N ALA A 408 -13.29 2.89 7.84
CA ALA A 408 -12.59 4.05 8.40
C ALA A 408 -12.54 5.23 7.42
N SER A 409 -12.39 4.98 6.11
CA SER A 409 -12.39 6.03 5.09
C SER A 409 -13.67 6.86 5.06
N GLN A 410 -14.81 6.33 5.51
CA GLN A 410 -16.09 7.04 5.52
C GLN A 410 -16.46 7.59 6.92
N MET A 411 -15.58 7.47 7.92
CA MET A 411 -15.84 7.96 9.28
C MET A 411 -15.45 9.44 9.48
N THR A 412 -15.88 10.04 10.59
CA THR A 412 -15.48 11.39 11.01
C THR A 412 -13.98 11.50 11.31
N ASP A 413 -13.45 12.71 11.22
CA ASP A 413 -12.05 12.99 11.58
C ASP A 413 -11.77 12.66 13.06
N ALA A 414 -10.54 12.23 13.36
CA ALA A 414 -10.06 12.22 14.73
C ALA A 414 -9.70 13.64 15.16
N ARG A 415 -10.04 14.03 16.39
CA ARG A 415 -9.78 15.36 16.94
C ARG A 415 -9.10 15.23 18.28
N GLY A 416 -8.21 16.18 18.57
CA GLY A 416 -7.54 16.21 19.85
C GLY A 416 -6.85 17.53 20.10
N GLU A 417 -6.08 17.56 21.18
CA GLU A 417 -5.25 18.70 21.56
C GLU A 417 -3.79 18.25 21.64
N SER A 418 -2.89 19.08 21.09
CA SER A 418 -1.46 18.96 21.33
C SER A 418 -1.02 20.05 22.29
N MET A 419 -0.18 19.70 23.24
CA MET A 419 0.36 20.60 24.25
C MET A 419 1.88 20.65 24.10
N GLN A 420 2.46 21.84 23.95
CA GLN A 420 3.90 22.05 23.91
C GLN A 420 4.30 22.90 25.11
N VAL A 421 5.25 22.40 25.89
CA VAL A 421 5.71 23.04 27.12
C VAL A 421 7.19 23.32 27.00
N ARG A 422 7.61 24.53 27.39
CA ARG A 422 9.02 24.89 27.59
C ARG A 422 9.27 25.09 29.07
N ILE A 423 10.35 24.50 29.57
CA ILE A 423 10.75 24.58 30.97
C ILE A 423 12.14 25.16 31.03
N ASP A 424 12.31 26.26 31.77
CA ASP A 424 13.60 26.91 31.96
C ASP A 424 14.18 26.53 33.33
N VAL A 425 15.48 26.27 33.36
CA VAL A 425 16.25 25.90 34.56
C VAL A 425 17.57 26.67 34.55
N ASP A 426 17.81 27.47 35.59
CA ASP A 426 19.08 28.17 35.78
C ASP A 426 20.07 27.27 36.52
N ALA A 427 21.16 26.92 35.85
CA ALA A 427 22.23 26.08 36.38
C ALA A 427 23.03 26.79 37.46
N SER A 428 23.69 26.03 38.34
CA SER A 428 24.52 26.57 39.42
C SER A 428 25.78 27.29 38.93
N ASP A 429 26.20 27.05 37.69
CA ASP A 429 27.36 27.67 37.04
C ASP A 429 27.02 28.87 36.15
N GLY A 430 25.77 29.34 36.20
CA GLY A 430 25.32 30.54 35.49
C GLY A 430 24.78 30.30 34.07
N ARG A 431 24.85 29.06 33.56
CA ARG A 431 24.19 28.69 32.29
C ARG A 431 22.68 28.60 32.46
N ARG A 432 21.93 28.85 31.40
CA ARG A 432 20.46 28.63 31.35
C ARG A 432 20.13 27.48 30.42
N ALA A 433 19.46 26.46 30.95
CA ALA A 433 18.98 25.33 30.17
C ALA A 433 17.49 25.44 29.91
N ARG A 434 17.06 25.08 28.69
CA ARG A 434 15.65 24.96 28.33
C ARG A 434 15.32 23.54 27.90
N PHE A 435 14.31 22.97 28.54
CA PHE A 435 13.73 21.68 28.20
C PHE A 435 12.41 21.85 27.46
N ALA A 436 12.05 20.87 26.64
CA ALA A 436 10.75 20.78 25.99
C ALA A 436 10.04 19.46 26.30
N ALA A 437 8.75 19.56 26.60
CA ALA A 437 7.84 18.43 26.66
C ALA A 437 6.73 18.63 25.64
N SER A 438 6.30 17.54 25.01
CA SER A 438 5.15 17.53 24.11
C SER A 438 4.16 16.47 24.55
N GLY A 439 2.91 16.89 24.73
CA GLY A 439 1.78 16.03 25.00
C GLY A 439 0.79 16.02 23.86
N LYS A 440 0.01 14.94 23.78
CA LYS A 440 -1.08 14.80 22.84
C LYS A 440 -2.21 14.04 23.51
N THR A 441 -3.41 14.59 23.41
CA THR A 441 -4.64 13.99 23.93
C THR A 441 -5.62 13.85 22.76
N ILE A 442 -6.30 12.71 22.69
CA ILE A 442 -7.35 12.40 21.73
C ILE A 442 -8.68 12.73 22.40
N LEU A 443 -9.27 13.85 21.99
CA LEU A 443 -10.58 14.26 22.50
C LEU A 443 -11.71 13.47 21.83
N PHE A 444 -11.49 13.06 20.58
CA PHE A 444 -12.43 12.24 19.83
C PHE A 444 -11.68 11.36 18.82
N PRO A 445 -11.77 10.03 18.91
CA PRO A 445 -10.95 9.13 18.09
C PRO A 445 -11.38 9.07 16.62
N GLY A 446 -12.65 9.39 16.30
CA GLY A 446 -13.17 9.32 14.93
C GLY A 446 -12.84 7.99 14.24
N PHE A 447 -12.30 8.04 13.03
CA PHE A 447 -11.92 6.85 12.26
C PHE A 447 -10.89 5.93 12.92
N LEU A 448 -10.11 6.41 13.90
CA LEU A 448 -9.09 5.60 14.56
C LEU A 448 -9.70 4.41 15.31
N ARG A 449 -10.97 4.49 15.70
CA ARG A 449 -11.72 3.39 16.33
C ARG A 449 -11.93 2.18 15.40
N ALA A 450 -11.86 2.39 14.09
CA ALA A 450 -11.96 1.30 13.11
C ALA A 450 -10.60 0.94 12.50
N TYR A 451 -9.67 1.90 12.42
CA TYR A 451 -8.39 1.69 11.74
C TYR A 451 -7.31 2.68 12.20
N VAL A 452 -6.17 2.14 12.65
CA VAL A 452 -4.92 2.89 12.89
C VAL A 452 -3.84 2.43 11.91
N GLU A 453 -3.25 3.32 11.13
CA GLU A 453 -2.19 2.93 10.18
C GLU A 453 -0.93 2.48 10.93
N GLY A 454 -0.43 1.29 10.60
CA GLY A 454 0.78 0.75 11.19
C GLY A 454 0.69 -0.06 12.50
N ALA A 455 -0.50 -0.28 13.05
CA ALA A 455 -0.74 -1.13 14.24
C ALA A 455 -1.87 -2.15 14.00
N ASP A 456 -1.80 -3.31 14.67
CA ASP A 456 -2.78 -4.40 14.56
C ASP A 456 -3.97 -4.24 15.54
N ASP A 457 -3.77 -3.55 16.67
CA ASP A 457 -4.79 -3.26 17.68
C ASP A 457 -5.03 -1.74 17.78
N PRO A 458 -6.18 -1.23 17.30
CA PRO A 458 -6.50 0.19 17.36
C PRO A 458 -6.57 0.75 18.78
N ASP A 459 -7.10 0.00 19.74
CA ASP A 459 -7.36 0.51 21.10
C ASP A 459 -6.05 0.60 21.89
N ALA A 460 -5.19 -0.43 21.80
CA ALA A 460 -3.86 -0.40 22.42
C ALA A 460 -2.98 0.72 21.84
N GLU A 461 -3.04 0.95 20.53
CA GLU A 461 -2.24 2.00 19.89
C GLU A 461 -2.82 3.42 20.13
N LEU A 462 -4.12 3.53 20.37
CA LEU A 462 -4.73 4.81 20.77
C LEU A 462 -4.18 5.25 22.13
N GLU A 463 -4.07 4.32 23.08
CA GLU A 463 -3.45 4.56 24.40
C GLU A 463 -1.96 4.92 24.26
N ASP A 464 -1.20 4.19 23.42
CA ASP A 464 0.23 4.50 23.17
C ASP A 464 0.45 5.83 22.42
N GLN A 465 -0.55 6.33 21.67
CA GLN A 465 -0.49 7.61 20.97
C GLN A 465 -0.81 8.81 21.86
N GLU A 466 -1.37 8.59 23.05
CA GLU A 466 -1.63 9.65 24.01
C GLU A 466 -0.42 9.84 24.94
N ARG A 467 0.05 11.08 25.01
CA ARG A 467 1.00 11.50 26.02
C ARG A 467 0.37 12.65 26.78
N ILE A 468 -0.30 12.30 27.88
CA ILE A 468 -1.00 13.29 28.70
C ILE A 468 0.05 14.00 29.57
N LEU A 469 0.06 15.33 29.50
CA LEU A 469 0.84 16.17 30.40
C LEU A 469 -0.08 16.69 31.51
N PRO A 470 0.42 16.90 32.73
CA PRO A 470 -0.37 17.48 33.81
C PRO A 470 -0.81 18.90 33.44
N ASP A 471 -1.92 19.36 34.02
CA ASP A 471 -2.36 20.74 33.81
C ASP A 471 -1.39 21.72 34.46
N MET A 472 -0.96 22.72 33.68
CA MET A 472 0.04 23.70 34.08
C MET A 472 -0.15 25.02 33.35
N ALA A 473 0.33 26.10 33.96
CA ALA A 473 0.33 27.45 33.43
C ALA A 473 1.76 28.00 33.32
N GLU A 474 1.92 29.01 32.46
CA GLU A 474 3.16 29.80 32.41
C GLU A 474 3.44 30.43 33.79
N GLY A 475 4.69 30.35 34.23
CA GLY A 475 5.14 30.80 35.54
C GLY A 475 5.03 29.75 36.65
N ASP A 476 4.41 28.60 36.40
CA ASP A 476 4.34 27.53 37.41
C ASP A 476 5.75 27.03 37.77
N GLY A 477 5.94 26.73 39.06
CA GLY A 477 7.17 26.10 39.56
C GLY A 477 7.20 24.61 39.25
N ALA A 478 8.37 24.08 38.95
CA ALA A 478 8.62 22.66 38.78
C ALA A 478 9.97 22.27 39.37
N ARG A 479 10.22 20.98 39.52
CA ARG A 479 11.52 20.42 39.88
C ARG A 479 11.76 19.14 39.10
N SER A 480 13.01 18.87 38.73
CA SER A 480 13.38 17.55 38.22
C SER A 480 13.48 16.56 39.37
N THR A 481 12.91 15.37 39.19
CA THR A 481 13.10 14.21 40.09
C THR A 481 14.16 13.27 39.58
N GLU A 482 14.37 13.26 38.26
CA GLU A 482 15.41 12.50 37.56
C GLU A 482 16.00 13.40 36.47
N LEU A 483 17.31 13.29 36.26
CA LEU A 483 18.04 14.02 35.24
C LEU A 483 19.22 13.18 34.76
N ASP A 484 19.17 12.77 33.49
CA ASP A 484 20.15 11.88 32.87
C ASP A 484 20.79 12.54 31.66
N ALA A 485 22.11 12.39 31.55
CA ALA A 485 22.82 12.67 30.31
C ALA A 485 22.72 11.45 29.38
N LYS A 486 22.26 11.66 28.15
CA LYS A 486 22.04 10.59 27.18
C LYS A 486 22.94 10.80 25.97
N GLY A 487 23.79 9.81 25.71
CA GLY A 487 24.60 9.72 24.50
C GLY A 487 23.79 9.12 23.36
N HIS A 488 23.88 9.74 22.19
CA HIS A 488 23.22 9.31 20.98
C HIS A 488 24.22 9.22 19.83
N GLU A 489 23.90 8.36 18.89
CA GLU A 489 24.63 8.22 17.64
C GLU A 489 23.67 8.40 16.45
N THR A 490 24.08 9.20 15.48
CA THR A 490 23.35 9.33 14.21
C THR A 490 23.27 7.96 13.53
N GLN A 491 22.10 7.60 13.02
CA GLN A 491 21.89 6.32 12.36
C GLN A 491 22.01 6.46 10.84
N PRO A 492 22.60 5.48 10.14
CA PRO A 492 22.60 5.47 8.68
C PRO A 492 21.17 5.38 8.15
N PRO A 493 20.90 5.86 6.91
CA PRO A 493 19.56 5.80 6.34
C PRO A 493 19.02 4.36 6.33
N ALA A 494 17.75 4.19 6.71
CA ALA A 494 17.11 2.88 6.77
C ALA A 494 17.10 2.19 5.40
N ARG A 495 17.22 0.86 5.38
CA ARG A 495 17.21 0.09 4.12
C ARG A 495 15.87 0.14 3.42
#